data_AF-A0A4Y2UVE2-F1
#
_entry.id   AF-A0A4Y2UVE2-F1
#
_cell.length_a   1.000
_cell.length_b   1.000
_cell.length_c   1.000
_cell.angle_alpha   90.00
_cell.angle_beta   90.00
_cell.angle_gamma   90.00
#
_symmetry.space_group_name_H-M   'P 1'
#
loop_
_entity.id
_entity.type
_entity.pdbx_description
1 polymer ?
#
loop_
_entity_poly.entity_id
_entity_poly.type
_entity_poly.pdbx_seq_one_letter_code
_entity_poly.pdbx_strand_id
1 'polypeptide(L)'
;DDSTIASSLNNVQDVLGIKMGENDDPISVFSEIEEKVKEKISSDPEALPQPALEESLSEELWESLNVLYKDFFQDYQVRREMLLTRLEVTIQSFKWGEGSKGKENEILKAYVYKRSKLKKSPSVKLSDVIAARESIFEIEKTSSDELVKNTKSLLQQFLISAVPDRGGRPKEQQPYIEMPDWKKRQGGGGRGGRGDYRGGGGGGRRGGQKRNRSPKGGDRKGGNFDAAGSY
;
A
#
# COMPACT_ATOMS: atom_id res chain seq x y z
N ASP A 1 -14.23 -27.60 -21.87
CA ASP A 1 -13.58 -27.88 -20.56
C ASP A 1 -13.05 -29.31 -20.47
N ASP A 2 -13.71 -30.31 -21.06
CA ASP A 2 -13.20 -31.69 -21.05
C ASP A 2 -11.89 -31.88 -21.83
N SER A 3 -11.70 -31.15 -22.94
CA SER A 3 -10.44 -31.22 -23.71
C SER A 3 -9.24 -30.68 -22.91
N THR A 4 -9.46 -29.66 -22.07
CA THR A 4 -8.42 -29.09 -21.21
C THR A 4 -8.05 -30.02 -20.06
N ILE A 5 -9.01 -30.77 -19.53
CA ILE A 5 -8.78 -31.74 -18.45
C ILE A 5 -7.98 -32.93 -18.99
N ALA A 6 -8.39 -33.49 -20.13
CA ALA A 6 -7.68 -34.58 -20.79
C ALA A 6 -6.23 -34.19 -21.15
N SER A 7 -6.01 -32.99 -21.70
CA SER A 7 -4.65 -32.50 -21.97
C SER A 7 -3.82 -32.33 -20.71
N SER A 8 -4.46 -31.92 -19.60
CA SER A 8 -3.76 -31.75 -18.32
C SER A 8 -3.32 -33.09 -17.73
N LEU A 9 -4.17 -34.11 -17.82
CA LEU A 9 -3.84 -35.48 -17.39
C LEU A 9 -2.70 -36.07 -18.20
N ASN A 10 -2.72 -35.93 -19.52
CA ASN A 10 -1.63 -36.39 -20.39
C ASN A 10 -0.29 -35.70 -20.02
N ASN A 11 -0.31 -34.39 -19.76
CA ASN A 11 0.89 -33.67 -19.33
C ASN A 11 1.43 -34.20 -17.98
N VAL A 12 0.55 -34.49 -17.03
CA VAL A 12 0.95 -35.06 -15.72
C VAL A 12 1.58 -36.44 -15.92
N GLN A 13 0.98 -37.27 -16.78
CA GLN A 13 1.49 -38.60 -17.09
C GLN A 13 2.86 -38.55 -17.79
N ASP A 14 3.06 -37.63 -18.74
CA ASP A 14 4.35 -37.41 -19.40
C ASP A 14 5.44 -37.02 -18.40
N VAL A 15 5.13 -36.12 -17.46
CA VAL A 15 6.06 -35.66 -16.40
C VAL A 15 6.41 -36.80 -15.42
N LEU A 16 5.45 -37.68 -15.15
CA LEU A 16 5.64 -38.85 -14.29
C LEU A 16 6.15 -40.10 -15.04
N GLY A 17 6.27 -40.03 -16.37
CA GLY A 17 6.67 -41.13 -17.23
C GLY A 17 5.75 -42.35 -17.11
N ILE A 18 4.43 -42.14 -16.97
CA ILE A 18 3.41 -43.20 -16.92
C ILE A 18 2.89 -43.40 -18.35
N LYS A 19 2.83 -44.65 -18.83
CA LYS A 19 2.33 -44.98 -20.16
C LYS A 19 0.91 -45.53 -20.03
N MET A 20 -0.05 -44.94 -20.75
CA MET A 20 -1.43 -45.42 -20.80
C MET A 20 -1.56 -46.70 -21.64
N GLY A 21 -2.33 -47.67 -21.15
CA GLY A 21 -3.07 -48.63 -21.95
C GLY A 21 -4.42 -48.05 -22.37
N GLU A 22 -4.91 -48.38 -23.57
CA GLU A 22 -6.19 -47.85 -24.12
C GLU A 22 -7.45 -48.23 -23.30
N ASN A 23 -7.33 -49.09 -22.28
CA ASN A 23 -8.45 -49.57 -21.44
C ASN A 23 -8.13 -49.58 -19.93
N ASP A 24 -7.20 -48.74 -19.46
CA ASP A 24 -6.87 -48.73 -18.03
C ASP A 24 -8.02 -48.12 -17.21
N ASP A 25 -8.36 -48.77 -16.09
CA ASP A 25 -9.36 -48.27 -15.16
C ASP A 25 -8.90 -46.92 -14.58
N PRO A 26 -9.77 -45.89 -14.50
CA PRO A 26 -9.37 -44.57 -14.00
C PRO A 26 -8.74 -44.61 -12.60
N ILE A 27 -9.22 -45.52 -11.76
CA ILE A 27 -8.75 -45.69 -10.38
C ILE A 27 -7.30 -46.18 -10.36
N SER A 28 -6.95 -47.17 -11.20
CA SER A 28 -5.59 -47.71 -11.22
C SER A 28 -4.58 -46.66 -11.69
N VAL A 29 -4.96 -45.86 -12.69
CA VAL A 29 -4.13 -44.74 -13.18
C VAL A 29 -3.88 -43.71 -12.07
N PHE A 30 -4.90 -43.34 -11.30
CA PHE A 30 -4.72 -42.40 -10.18
C PHE A 30 -3.86 -43.00 -9.06
N SER A 31 -4.00 -44.29 -8.76
CA SER A 31 -3.15 -44.97 -7.77
C SER A 31 -1.68 -45.01 -8.20
N GLU A 32 -1.38 -45.30 -9.47
CA GLU A 32 -0.01 -45.26 -10.00
C GLU A 32 0.59 -43.86 -9.96
N ILE A 33 -0.22 -42.83 -10.27
CA ILE A 33 0.19 -41.43 -10.14
C ILE A 33 0.53 -41.12 -8.69
N GLU A 34 -0.31 -41.51 -7.74
CA GLU A 34 -0.11 -41.29 -6.31
C GLU A 34 1.18 -41.95 -5.82
N GLU A 35 1.44 -43.20 -6.21
CA GLU A 35 2.66 -43.93 -5.85
C GLU A 35 3.92 -43.25 -6.38
N LYS A 36 3.96 -42.89 -7.67
CA LYS A 36 5.13 -42.19 -8.25
C LYS A 36 5.35 -40.81 -7.64
N VAL A 37 4.28 -40.11 -7.30
CA VAL A 37 4.38 -38.81 -6.61
C VAL A 37 4.97 -39.01 -5.21
N LYS A 38 4.50 -40.01 -4.46
CA LYS A 38 5.06 -40.35 -3.14
C LYS A 38 6.54 -40.76 -3.22
N GLU A 39 6.93 -41.54 -4.24
CA GLU A 39 8.31 -41.95 -4.49
C GLU A 39 9.24 -40.75 -4.78
N LYS A 40 8.78 -39.80 -5.61
CA LYS A 40 9.56 -38.58 -5.87
C LYS A 40 9.67 -37.69 -4.64
N ILE A 41 8.60 -37.56 -3.85
CA ILE A 41 8.61 -36.79 -2.61
C ILE A 41 9.54 -37.43 -1.57
N SER A 42 9.56 -38.76 -1.46
CA SER A 42 10.45 -39.45 -0.51
C SER A 42 11.92 -39.39 -0.92
N SER A 43 12.21 -39.28 -2.21
CA SER A 43 13.57 -39.13 -2.74
C SER A 43 14.20 -37.77 -2.40
N ASP A 44 13.39 -36.71 -2.31
CA ASP A 44 13.83 -35.36 -1.94
C ASP A 44 12.81 -34.68 -1.01
N PRO A 45 12.90 -34.92 0.31
CA PRO A 45 11.93 -34.40 1.28
C PRO A 45 12.08 -32.89 1.54
N GLU A 46 13.21 -32.26 1.20
CA GLU A 46 13.39 -30.81 1.36
C GLU A 46 12.82 -30.02 0.18
N ALA A 47 12.60 -30.65 -0.98
CA ALA A 47 12.08 -29.99 -2.17
C ALA A 47 10.65 -29.44 -2.01
N LEU A 48 9.88 -29.92 -1.03
CA LEU A 48 8.48 -29.56 -0.89
C LEU A 48 8.09 -29.26 0.57
N PRO A 49 7.58 -28.04 0.87
CA PRO A 49 7.13 -27.67 2.21
C PRO A 49 5.92 -28.51 2.65
N GLN A 50 5.71 -28.66 3.95
CA GLN A 50 4.63 -29.50 4.48
C GLN A 50 3.24 -29.02 4.02
N PRO A 51 2.26 -29.92 3.91
CA PRO A 51 0.90 -29.51 3.58
C PRO A 51 0.33 -28.60 4.68
N ALA A 52 -0.41 -27.56 4.28
CA ALA A 52 -1.03 -26.65 5.25
C ALA A 52 -2.21 -27.31 5.98
N LEU A 53 -2.78 -28.36 5.39
CA LEU A 53 -3.84 -29.18 5.96
C LEU A 53 -3.34 -30.62 6.10
N GLU A 54 -3.14 -31.08 7.32
CA GLU A 54 -2.65 -32.43 7.62
C GLU A 54 -3.78 -33.44 7.83
N GLU A 55 -4.96 -32.97 8.25
CA GLU A 55 -6.08 -33.84 8.59
C GLU A 55 -6.95 -34.20 7.37
N SER A 56 -7.45 -35.44 7.37
CA SER A 56 -8.44 -35.87 6.39
C SER A 56 -9.78 -35.18 6.65
N LEU A 57 -10.33 -34.56 5.61
CA LEU A 57 -11.62 -33.88 5.69
C LEU A 57 -12.78 -34.89 5.75
N SER A 58 -13.53 -34.85 6.86
CA SER A 58 -14.85 -35.51 6.99
C SER A 58 -15.88 -34.88 6.04
N GLU A 59 -16.95 -35.60 5.72
CA GLU A 59 -18.03 -35.13 4.83
C GLU A 59 -18.68 -33.84 5.36
N GLU A 60 -18.90 -33.73 6.68
CA GLU A 60 -19.41 -32.51 7.31
C GLU A 60 -18.45 -31.32 7.17
N LEU A 61 -17.13 -31.58 7.25
CA LEU A 61 -16.10 -30.56 7.07
C LEU A 61 -16.04 -30.10 5.60
N TRP A 62 -16.23 -31.02 4.66
CA TRP A 62 -16.31 -30.71 3.23
C TRP A 62 -17.49 -29.78 2.91
N GLU A 63 -18.66 -30.04 3.49
CA GLU A 63 -19.81 -29.16 3.31
C GLU A 63 -19.54 -27.76 3.89
N SER A 64 -19.01 -27.69 5.11
CA SER A 64 -18.64 -26.42 5.76
C SER A 64 -17.59 -25.65 4.96
N LEU A 65 -16.54 -26.33 4.48
CA LEU A 65 -15.50 -25.77 3.62
C LEU A 65 -16.08 -25.21 2.32
N ASN A 66 -17.03 -25.93 1.70
CA ASN A 66 -17.69 -25.47 0.48
C ASN A 66 -18.52 -24.20 0.70
N VAL A 67 -19.20 -24.09 1.84
CA VAL A 67 -19.94 -22.87 2.22
C VAL A 67 -18.96 -21.71 2.41
N LEU A 68 -17.92 -21.90 3.21
CA LEU A 68 -16.88 -20.89 3.43
C LEU A 68 -16.21 -20.45 2.13
N TYR A 69 -15.88 -21.40 1.26
CA TYR A 69 -15.29 -21.10 -0.05
C TYR A 69 -16.21 -20.23 -0.89
N LYS A 70 -17.52 -20.52 -0.94
CA LYS A 70 -18.49 -19.70 -1.68
C LYS A 70 -18.59 -18.28 -1.12
N ASP A 71 -18.64 -18.15 0.20
CA ASP A 71 -18.70 -16.84 0.86
C ASP A 71 -17.45 -16.00 0.57
N PHE A 72 -16.26 -16.59 0.75
CA PHE A 72 -15.01 -15.91 0.43
C PHE A 72 -14.89 -15.61 -1.07
N PHE A 73 -15.31 -16.51 -1.95
CA PHE A 73 -15.29 -16.29 -3.39
C PHE A 73 -16.10 -15.05 -3.77
N GLN A 74 -17.31 -14.90 -3.20
CA GLN A 74 -18.16 -13.74 -3.41
C GLN A 74 -17.53 -12.46 -2.85
N ASP A 75 -17.04 -12.50 -1.61
CA ASP A 75 -16.41 -11.35 -0.96
C ASP A 75 -15.18 -10.86 -1.75
N TYR A 76 -14.29 -11.77 -2.15
CA TYR A 76 -13.14 -11.42 -2.99
C TYR A 76 -13.52 -10.95 -4.39
N GLN A 77 -14.60 -11.46 -4.97
CA GLN A 77 -15.12 -10.94 -6.22
C GLN A 77 -15.56 -9.48 -6.06
N VAL A 78 -16.33 -9.15 -5.02
CA VAL A 78 -16.75 -7.77 -4.72
C VAL A 78 -15.54 -6.86 -4.48
N ARG A 79 -14.54 -7.31 -3.72
CA ARG A 79 -13.29 -6.55 -3.52
C ARG A 79 -12.55 -6.28 -4.82
N ARG A 80 -12.43 -7.29 -5.70
CA ARG A 80 -11.80 -7.12 -7.03
C ARG A 80 -12.58 -6.14 -7.89
N GLU A 81 -13.90 -6.22 -7.89
CA GLU A 81 -14.75 -5.26 -8.59
C GLU A 81 -14.56 -3.84 -8.09
N MET A 82 -14.51 -3.63 -6.78
CA MET A 82 -14.22 -2.33 -6.18
C MET A 82 -12.84 -1.80 -6.57
N LEU A 83 -11.80 -2.63 -6.54
CA LEU A 83 -10.45 -2.20 -6.95
C LEU A 83 -10.40 -1.83 -8.43
N LEU A 84 -11.13 -2.57 -9.28
CA LEU A 84 -11.23 -2.30 -10.70
C LEU A 84 -12.00 -1.01 -10.99
N THR A 85 -13.11 -0.76 -10.31
CA THR A 85 -13.86 0.50 -10.45
C THR A 85 -13.06 1.67 -9.92
N ARG A 86 -12.34 1.53 -8.80
CA ARG A 86 -11.42 2.55 -8.29
C ARG A 86 -10.33 2.87 -9.31
N LEU A 87 -9.77 1.86 -9.96
CA LEU A 87 -8.77 2.04 -11.01
C LEU A 87 -9.37 2.77 -12.22
N GLU A 88 -10.59 2.42 -12.63
CA GLU A 88 -11.33 3.10 -13.71
C GLU A 88 -11.55 4.59 -13.41
N VAL A 89 -12.07 4.91 -12.22
CA VAL A 89 -12.29 6.31 -11.79
C VAL A 89 -10.98 7.09 -11.69
N THR A 90 -9.90 6.43 -11.24
CA THR A 90 -8.55 7.06 -11.19
C THR A 90 -8.04 7.41 -12.59
N ILE A 91 -8.28 6.54 -13.58
CA ILE A 91 -7.89 6.83 -14.97
C ILE A 91 -8.78 7.90 -15.59
N GLN A 92 -10.07 7.93 -15.24
CA GLN A 92 -10.97 8.98 -15.66
C GLN A 92 -10.54 10.34 -15.10
N SER A 93 -10.09 10.44 -13.85
CA SER A 93 -9.64 11.70 -13.26
C SER A 93 -8.41 12.27 -13.97
N PHE A 94 -7.51 11.41 -14.49
CA PHE A 94 -6.38 11.86 -15.30
C PHE A 94 -6.79 12.60 -16.57
N LYS A 95 -8.01 12.40 -17.10
CA LYS A 95 -8.48 13.14 -18.28
C LYS A 95 -8.76 14.62 -18.00
N TRP A 96 -8.98 14.99 -16.73
CA TRP A 96 -9.32 16.36 -16.33
C TRP A 96 -8.09 17.25 -16.14
N GLY A 97 -6.88 16.68 -16.23
CA GLY A 97 -5.63 17.43 -16.11
C GLY A 97 -5.32 18.27 -17.35
N GLU A 98 -4.58 19.37 -17.17
CA GLU A 98 -4.12 20.16 -18.30
C GLU A 98 -3.09 19.40 -19.17
N GLY A 99 -2.28 18.55 -18.54
CA GLY A 99 -1.28 17.71 -19.21
C GLY A 99 -1.82 16.49 -19.99
N SER A 100 -3.10 16.17 -19.85
CA SER A 100 -3.76 15.07 -20.56
C SER A 100 -4.52 15.51 -21.82
N LYS A 101 -4.72 16.82 -22.01
CA LYS A 101 -5.38 17.39 -23.20
C LYS A 101 -4.66 16.90 -24.47
N GLY A 102 -5.39 16.20 -25.35
CA GLY A 102 -4.86 15.64 -26.59
C GLY A 102 -4.15 14.28 -26.47
N LYS A 103 -3.90 13.76 -25.26
CA LYS A 103 -3.25 12.45 -25.02
C LYS A 103 -4.22 11.35 -24.57
N GLU A 104 -5.52 11.61 -24.59
CA GLU A 104 -6.54 10.69 -24.09
C GLU A 104 -6.51 9.33 -24.79
N ASN A 105 -6.31 9.32 -26.11
CA ASN A 105 -6.26 8.09 -26.91
C ASN A 105 -5.06 7.21 -26.54
N GLU A 106 -3.91 7.81 -26.23
CA GLU A 106 -2.71 7.08 -25.80
C GLU A 106 -2.93 6.44 -24.42
N ILE A 107 -3.50 7.20 -23.49
CA ILE A 107 -3.85 6.74 -22.14
C ILE A 107 -4.85 5.58 -22.21
N LEU A 108 -5.91 5.73 -23.00
CA LEU A 108 -6.92 4.68 -23.20
C LEU A 108 -6.33 3.44 -23.84
N LYS A 109 -5.49 3.57 -24.86
CA LYS A 109 -4.84 2.43 -25.53
C LYS A 109 -3.96 1.64 -24.55
N ALA A 110 -3.16 2.33 -23.74
CA ALA A 110 -2.34 1.69 -22.71
C ALA A 110 -3.19 1.03 -21.62
N TYR A 111 -4.29 1.68 -21.23
CA TYR A 111 -5.20 1.17 -20.20
C TYR A 111 -5.95 -0.08 -20.65
N VAL A 112 -6.61 -0.06 -21.81
CA VAL A 112 -7.48 -1.15 -22.30
C VAL A 112 -6.71 -2.47 -22.35
N TYR A 113 -5.47 -2.45 -22.83
CA TYR A 113 -4.62 -3.65 -22.89
C TYR A 113 -4.30 -4.22 -21.49
N LYS A 114 -4.05 -3.37 -20.49
CA LYS A 114 -3.80 -3.82 -19.11
C LYS A 114 -5.09 -4.27 -18.44
N ARG A 115 -6.20 -3.59 -18.72
CA ARG A 115 -7.52 -3.87 -18.15
C ARG A 115 -8.05 -5.23 -18.55
N SER A 116 -7.86 -5.63 -19.81
CA SER A 116 -8.34 -6.92 -20.34
C SER A 116 -7.71 -8.12 -19.64
N LYS A 117 -6.52 -7.96 -19.05
CA LYS A 117 -5.86 -9.01 -18.26
C LYS A 117 -6.42 -9.16 -16.85
N LEU A 118 -7.14 -8.15 -16.34
CA LEU A 118 -7.64 -8.13 -14.97
C LEU A 118 -9.07 -8.67 -14.90
N LYS A 119 -9.25 -9.81 -14.22
CA LYS A 119 -10.55 -10.47 -14.03
C LYS A 119 -11.20 -10.02 -12.72
N LYS A 120 -12.53 -9.93 -12.75
CA LYS A 120 -13.36 -9.66 -11.56
C LYS A 120 -13.44 -10.88 -10.65
N SER A 121 -13.62 -12.06 -11.22
CA SER A 121 -13.64 -13.31 -10.45
C SER A 121 -12.26 -13.64 -9.88
N PRO A 122 -12.21 -14.17 -8.64
CA PRO A 122 -11.00 -14.77 -8.11
C PRO A 122 -10.60 -16.00 -8.93
N SER A 123 -9.29 -16.26 -9.00
CA SER A 123 -8.73 -17.40 -9.76
C SER A 123 -8.51 -18.64 -8.90
N VAL A 124 -8.70 -18.53 -7.59
CA VAL A 124 -8.45 -19.58 -6.61
C VAL A 124 -9.61 -20.56 -6.65
N LYS A 125 -9.30 -21.84 -6.83
CA LYS A 125 -10.26 -22.95 -6.77
C LYS A 125 -10.20 -23.64 -5.41
N LEU A 126 -11.24 -24.41 -5.08
CA LEU A 126 -11.26 -25.21 -3.86
C LEU A 126 -10.10 -26.23 -3.80
N SER A 127 -9.72 -26.78 -4.95
CA SER A 127 -8.56 -27.67 -5.07
C SER A 127 -7.26 -27.01 -4.61
N ASP A 128 -7.11 -25.71 -4.87
CA ASP A 128 -5.90 -24.96 -4.53
C ASP A 128 -5.79 -24.73 -3.02
N VAL A 129 -6.95 -24.67 -2.33
CA VAL A 129 -7.01 -24.54 -0.87
C VAL A 129 -6.55 -25.83 -0.19
N ILE A 130 -6.91 -26.98 -0.75
CA ILE A 130 -6.56 -28.29 -0.18
C ILE A 130 -5.10 -28.65 -0.54
N ALA A 131 -4.66 -28.25 -1.73
CA ALA A 131 -3.26 -28.39 -2.14
C ALA A 131 -2.32 -27.34 -1.51
N ALA A 132 -2.84 -26.46 -0.65
CA ALA A 132 -2.06 -25.44 0.03
C ALA A 132 -0.96 -26.07 0.90
N ARG A 133 0.22 -25.44 0.91
CA ARG A 133 1.37 -25.83 1.72
C ARG A 133 1.76 -24.71 2.67
N GLU A 134 2.56 -25.04 3.68
CA GLU A 134 3.01 -24.09 4.71
C GLU A 134 3.72 -22.86 4.15
N SER A 135 4.31 -22.95 2.96
CA SER A 135 4.91 -21.81 2.27
C SER A 135 3.96 -20.63 2.09
N ILE A 136 2.64 -20.85 2.08
CA ILE A 136 1.65 -19.79 1.96
C ILE A 136 1.57 -18.93 3.25
N PHE A 137 2.00 -19.47 4.39
CA PHE A 137 2.07 -18.74 5.66
C PHE A 137 3.29 -17.81 5.75
N GLU A 138 4.28 -17.99 4.88
CA GLU A 138 5.43 -17.10 4.81
C GLU A 138 5.05 -15.78 4.14
N ILE A 139 4.76 -14.76 4.96
CA ILE A 139 4.40 -13.43 4.49
C ILE A 139 5.66 -12.57 4.41
N GLU A 140 6.24 -12.49 3.22
CA GLU A 140 7.30 -11.53 2.95
C GLU A 140 6.75 -10.11 2.80
N LYS A 141 7.38 -9.15 3.48
CA LYS A 141 7.05 -7.74 3.30
C LYS A 141 7.52 -7.29 1.92
N THR A 142 6.65 -6.62 1.17
CA THR A 142 7.03 -6.03 -0.13
C THR A 142 8.10 -4.94 -0.01
N SER A 143 8.26 -4.36 1.18
CA SER A 143 9.33 -3.41 1.51
C SER A 143 10.57 -4.08 2.11
N SER A 144 10.69 -5.42 2.06
CA SER A 144 11.85 -6.10 2.61
C SER A 144 13.11 -5.68 1.86
N ASP A 145 14.19 -5.45 2.61
CA ASP A 145 15.45 -5.03 2.01
C ASP A 145 15.95 -6.08 1.01
N GLU A 146 15.64 -7.36 1.20
CA GLU A 146 16.04 -8.44 0.30
C GLU A 146 15.43 -8.31 -1.10
N LEU A 147 14.14 -7.98 -1.19
CA LEU A 147 13.46 -7.75 -2.47
C LEU A 147 13.88 -6.41 -3.10
N VAL A 148 14.22 -5.42 -2.27
CA VAL A 148 14.55 -4.05 -2.75
C VAL A 148 16.03 -3.90 -3.14
N LYS A 149 16.97 -4.60 -2.49
CA LYS A 149 18.43 -4.47 -2.72
C LYS A 149 18.82 -4.53 -4.20
N ASN A 150 18.13 -5.37 -4.98
CA ASN A 150 18.46 -5.63 -6.38
C ASN A 150 17.48 -4.95 -7.37
N THR A 151 16.41 -4.30 -6.91
CA THR A 151 15.41 -3.69 -7.77
C THR A 151 15.66 -2.19 -7.95
N LYS A 152 16.37 -1.82 -9.03
CA LYS A 152 16.52 -0.41 -9.45
C LYS A 152 15.31 0.01 -10.28
N SER A 153 14.29 0.58 -9.65
CA SER A 153 13.17 1.18 -10.39
C SER A 153 13.31 2.70 -10.44
N LEU A 154 12.67 3.35 -11.43
CA LEU A 154 12.68 4.82 -11.52
C LEU A 154 12.05 5.49 -10.28
N LEU A 155 11.12 4.80 -9.60
CA LEU A 155 10.46 5.25 -8.38
C LEU A 155 11.29 4.96 -7.12
N GLN A 156 11.96 3.81 -7.07
CA GLN A 156 12.77 3.37 -5.94
C GLN A 156 14.22 3.21 -6.37
N GLN A 157 14.93 4.34 -6.32
CA GLN A 157 16.33 4.44 -6.74
C GLN A 157 17.32 4.10 -5.63
N PHE A 158 16.90 4.28 -4.36
CA PHE A 158 17.77 4.14 -3.20
C PHE A 158 17.14 3.20 -2.17
N LEU A 159 17.94 2.30 -1.62
CA LEU A 159 17.59 1.49 -0.45
C LEU A 159 17.86 2.32 0.81
N ILE A 160 16.81 2.61 1.58
CA ILE A 160 16.95 3.30 2.87
C ILE A 160 17.36 2.24 3.89
N SER A 161 18.58 2.34 4.41
CA SER A 161 19.07 1.46 5.48
C SER A 161 18.26 1.64 6.76
N ALA A 162 18.46 0.74 7.73
CA ALA A 162 17.90 0.86 9.08
C ALA A 162 18.01 2.31 9.60
N VAL A 163 16.86 2.97 9.75
CA VAL A 163 16.78 4.35 10.22
C VAL A 163 16.96 4.33 11.73
N PRO A 164 18.00 4.98 12.29
CA PRO A 164 18.18 5.06 13.73
C PRO A 164 16.93 5.67 14.37
N ASP A 165 16.57 5.18 15.56
CA ASP A 165 15.44 5.73 16.30
C ASP A 165 15.65 7.24 16.49
N ARG A 166 14.63 8.02 16.11
CA ARG A 166 14.70 9.50 16.16
C ARG A 166 14.30 10.04 17.54
N GLY A 167 14.07 9.15 18.51
CA GLY A 167 13.65 9.50 19.85
C GLY A 167 12.24 10.10 19.86
N GLY A 168 11.85 10.71 20.98
CA GLY A 168 10.52 11.31 21.14
C GLY A 168 9.44 10.33 21.58
N ARG A 169 9.81 9.09 21.95
CA ARG A 169 8.89 8.21 22.66
C ARG A 169 8.50 8.89 23.98
N PRO A 170 7.21 8.92 24.35
CA PRO A 170 6.77 9.56 25.59
C PRO A 170 7.50 9.07 26.85
N LYS A 171 8.01 7.83 26.84
CA LYS A 171 8.79 7.23 27.94
C LYS A 171 10.27 7.66 28.00
N GLU A 172 10.79 8.21 26.90
CA GLU A 172 12.18 8.67 26.76
C GLU A 172 12.28 10.20 26.84
N GLN A 173 11.15 10.90 26.99
CA GLN A 173 11.15 12.32 27.28
C GLN A 173 11.78 12.54 28.66
N GLN A 174 12.82 13.38 28.69
CA GLN A 174 13.33 13.90 29.94
C GLN A 174 12.18 14.64 30.65
N PRO A 175 12.05 14.49 31.99
CA PRO A 175 11.05 15.22 32.74
C PRO A 175 11.22 16.72 32.47
N TYR A 176 10.10 17.42 32.32
CA TYR A 176 10.08 18.85 32.03
C TYR A 176 10.99 19.60 33.02
N ILE A 177 12.02 20.26 32.51
CA ILE A 177 12.83 21.20 33.30
C ILE A 177 12.02 22.50 33.33
N GLU A 178 11.69 22.96 34.53
CA GLU A 178 11.01 24.25 34.69
C GLU A 178 11.83 25.35 34.04
N MET A 179 11.19 26.06 33.10
CA MET A 179 11.84 27.12 32.34
C MET A 179 12.39 28.17 33.32
N PRO A 180 13.65 28.62 33.18
CA PRO A 180 14.27 29.47 34.18
C PRO A 180 13.46 30.74 34.43
N ASP A 181 13.30 31.11 35.70
CA ASP A 181 12.67 32.37 36.06
C ASP A 181 13.38 33.54 35.38
N TRP A 182 12.59 34.39 34.73
CA TRP A 182 13.09 35.58 34.07
C TRP A 182 13.73 36.51 35.11
N LYS A 183 15.06 36.66 35.06
CA LYS A 183 15.77 37.65 35.88
C LYS A 183 15.97 38.92 35.08
N LYS A 184 15.43 40.04 35.58
CA LYS A 184 15.69 41.38 35.02
C LYS A 184 17.20 41.65 35.09
N ARG A 185 17.82 42.02 33.97
CA ARG A 185 19.24 42.39 33.93
C ARG A 185 19.49 43.51 34.94
N GLN A 186 20.50 43.33 35.81
CA GLN A 186 20.90 44.38 36.76
C GLN A 186 21.34 45.62 35.98
N GLY A 187 20.64 46.73 36.21
CA GLY A 187 21.04 48.04 35.70
C GLY A 187 22.20 48.56 36.53
N GLY A 188 23.44 48.32 36.08
CA GLY A 188 24.64 48.98 36.58
C GLY A 188 25.09 50.04 35.56
N GLY A 189 25.07 51.31 35.96
CA GLY A 189 25.31 52.46 35.09
C GLY A 189 26.78 52.89 34.93
N GLY A 190 26.97 53.79 33.96
CA GLY A 190 27.97 54.87 33.99
C GLY A 190 29.24 54.68 33.16
N ARG A 191 29.40 55.48 32.08
CA ARG A 191 30.61 56.30 31.77
C ARG A 191 30.49 57.11 30.45
N GLY A 192 30.48 58.45 30.60
CA GLY A 192 30.98 59.50 29.68
C GLY A 192 30.17 59.80 28.40
N GLY A 193 29.80 61.02 28.01
CA GLY A 193 30.17 62.38 28.40
C GLY A 193 30.59 63.21 27.15
N ARG A 194 30.05 64.45 27.02
CA ARG A 194 30.30 65.52 26.00
C ARG A 194 29.43 65.41 24.72
N GLY A 195 28.78 66.44 24.19
CA GLY A 195 28.76 67.89 24.43
C GLY A 195 28.47 68.62 23.10
N ASP A 196 27.42 69.46 23.09
CA ASP A 196 27.17 70.70 22.31
C ASP A 196 27.59 70.87 20.82
N TYR A 197 26.66 71.39 19.98
CA TYR A 197 26.72 72.69 19.27
C TYR A 197 25.91 72.78 17.93
N ARG A 198 24.90 73.67 17.94
CA ARG A 198 24.49 74.71 16.96
C ARG A 198 24.17 74.43 15.47
N GLY A 199 22.99 74.96 15.08
CA GLY A 199 22.75 75.78 13.87
C GLY A 199 21.78 75.14 12.85
N GLY A 200 20.76 75.78 12.27
CA GLY A 200 20.25 77.16 12.29
C GLY A 200 19.33 77.37 11.06
N GLY A 201 18.31 78.25 11.19
CA GLY A 201 17.55 78.92 10.09
C GLY A 201 16.51 78.06 9.35
N GLY A 202 15.20 78.33 9.38
CA GLY A 202 14.49 79.45 8.74
C GLY A 202 13.79 78.89 7.48
N GLY A 203 12.48 78.84 7.28
CA GLY A 203 11.40 79.82 7.42
C GLY A 203 10.52 79.66 6.16
N GLY A 204 9.19 79.68 6.26
CA GLY A 204 8.33 79.72 5.06
C GLY A 204 6.97 79.02 5.18
N ARG A 205 5.92 79.81 5.38
CA ARG A 205 4.49 79.43 5.42
C ARG A 205 3.98 78.99 4.04
N ARG A 206 3.05 78.03 3.98
CA ARG A 206 1.82 78.06 3.15
C ARG A 206 0.96 76.79 3.28
N GLY A 207 -0.35 77.01 3.49
CA GLY A 207 -1.46 76.09 3.18
C GLY A 207 -1.57 74.87 4.08
N GLY A 208 -2.68 74.58 4.75
CA GLY A 208 -4.06 74.66 4.27
C GLY A 208 -4.60 73.22 4.20
N GLN A 209 -5.79 73.01 4.81
CA GLN A 209 -6.62 71.80 4.78
C GLN A 209 -6.31 70.67 5.76
N LYS A 210 -6.95 70.82 6.94
CA LYS A 210 -7.63 69.73 7.63
C LYS A 210 -8.57 68.98 6.67
N ARG A 211 -8.37 67.67 6.48
CA ARG A 211 -9.45 66.70 6.34
C ARG A 211 -9.08 65.41 7.06
N ASN A 212 -9.85 65.12 8.10
CA ASN A 212 -9.86 63.87 8.84
C ASN A 212 -10.06 62.69 7.88
N ARG A 213 -9.16 61.70 7.95
CA ARG A 213 -9.46 60.34 7.52
C ARG A 213 -9.08 59.40 8.67
N SER A 214 -10.07 59.09 9.50
CA SER A 214 -9.98 58.01 10.46
C SER A 214 -9.84 56.69 9.70
N PRO A 215 -8.91 55.79 10.08
CA PRO A 215 -8.94 54.40 9.66
C PRO A 215 -9.95 53.68 10.56
N LYS A 216 -11.16 53.41 10.03
CA LYS A 216 -12.09 52.51 10.71
C LYS A 216 -11.65 51.07 10.45
N GLY A 217 -11.13 50.46 11.50
CA GLY A 217 -10.95 49.01 11.59
C GLY A 217 -12.26 48.28 11.36
N GLY A 218 -12.16 47.13 10.70
CA GLY A 218 -13.23 46.17 10.50
C GLY A 218 -12.69 44.78 10.80
N ASP A 219 -13.32 44.15 11.76
CA ASP A 219 -12.94 42.95 12.47
C ASP A 219 -12.74 41.72 11.58
N ARG A 220 -11.59 41.05 11.73
CA ARG A 220 -11.42 39.66 11.31
C ARG A 220 -12.07 38.76 12.36
N LYS A 221 -13.35 38.46 12.14
CA LYS A 221 -14.08 37.44 12.90
C LYS A 221 -13.59 36.06 12.43
N GLY A 222 -13.09 35.28 13.39
CA GLY A 222 -12.51 33.96 13.21
C GLY A 222 -13.47 32.95 12.59
N GLY A 223 -12.89 32.08 11.76
CA GLY A 223 -13.54 30.89 11.25
C GLY A 223 -13.54 29.81 12.34
N ASN A 224 -14.73 29.38 12.73
CA ASN A 224 -14.97 28.13 13.44
C ASN A 224 -15.14 27.04 12.38
N PHE A 225 -14.23 26.08 12.32
CA PHE A 225 -14.40 24.85 11.55
C PHE A 225 -14.80 23.77 12.56
N ASP A 226 -16.09 23.45 12.61
CA ASP A 226 -16.60 22.29 13.32
C ASP A 226 -16.40 21.06 12.43
N ALA A 227 -15.41 20.25 12.78
CA ALA A 227 -15.22 18.91 12.24
C ALA A 227 -15.98 17.91 13.10
N ALA A 228 -17.23 17.63 12.75
CA ALA A 228 -18.01 16.52 13.29
C ALA A 228 -18.73 15.83 12.12
N GLY A 229 -18.19 14.69 11.70
CA GLY A 229 -18.72 13.88 10.63
C GLY A 229 -18.33 12.43 10.85
N SER A 230 -19.14 11.74 11.64
CA SER A 230 -19.19 10.29 11.75
C SER A 230 -19.74 9.73 10.45
N TYR A 231 -18.99 8.83 9.80
CA TYR A 231 -19.38 7.52 9.28
C TYR A 231 -18.13 6.83 8.74
#